data_AF-A0A8T3UBC2-F1
#
_entry.id   AF-A0A8T3UBC2-F1
#
_cell.length_a   1.000
_cell.length_b   1.000
_cell.length_c   1.000
_cell.angle_alpha   90.00
_cell.angle_beta   90.00
_cell.angle_gamma   90.00
#
_symmetry.space_group_name_H-M   'P 1'
#
loop_
_entity.id
_entity.type
_entity.pdbx_description
1 polymer ?
#
loop_
_entity_poly.entity_id
_entity_poly.type
_entity_poly.pdbx_seq_one_letter_code
_entity_poly.pdbx_strand_id
1 'polypeptide(L)'
;MDMLGIFKNIIKNYYIYEIEKTLEKKGITNEIKSLVMDTLFKIEETYPNYKRIKVDVLEKRDYIREIVVALKKVDNIYIMNMQEKDILKCVTDTKIEKNARGYYDIRIYHNNLSLIYALQTIINEEYGINEQPCSSAFDKILKIGGIYSNIEILRDFSGWNWNRNKIKNFNIYYDIIYKNLLLILGIDKMIELKKTRQCIHFMKKYLLKKYKNDNVEKLMEILKEIVFVMSSEEEKRLEIEANKKIIDMYMAMKDIKKFMQKVNEEKKKNNKLIAEYDKILNSHNVLEREYNEYLKAIEKSKNEDSSNGSLNIDSIIDILDIEEDNIGKVYKEEIKNIELFSIQIFEKRKKVYNKNLELSKIGNPENYVEHKRILEEKIKYILDYEKVKGDAKKEEELLENLMIEYQKIVYDMLEDRIEAIYTNEEVIDEIYRQRYIRYQNVLKDKYIYQISDLYQKMDKILHLIVAKAMKFDVLERVSEEENTNYAAVSPALKTEVLSLEEVKVAIYTGKITLLCIYDGNVLIKEIELFDVDPKLISIPTKKKIKLFKGKK
;
A
#
# COMPACT_ATOMS: atom_id res chain seq x y z
N MET A 1 31.99 -35.90 0.39
CA MET A 1 31.19 -35.40 1.52
C MET A 1 30.75 -33.99 1.18
N ASP A 2 29.45 -33.78 1.04
CA ASP A 2 28.89 -32.56 0.47
C ASP A 2 28.92 -31.41 1.49
N MET A 3 29.78 -30.41 1.28
CA MET A 3 29.95 -29.25 2.18
C MET A 3 28.62 -28.52 2.43
N LEU A 4 27.73 -28.47 1.43
CA LEU A 4 26.39 -27.90 1.55
C LEU A 4 25.48 -28.67 2.52
N GLY A 5 25.63 -30.01 2.59
CA GLY A 5 24.91 -30.86 3.53
C GLY A 5 25.38 -30.65 4.98
N ILE A 6 26.69 -30.44 5.17
CA ILE A 6 27.28 -30.13 6.47
C ILE A 6 26.82 -28.75 6.96
N PHE A 7 26.85 -27.72 6.12
CA PHE A 7 26.37 -26.38 6.46
C PHE A 7 24.85 -26.32 6.73
N LYS A 8 24.03 -27.04 5.97
CA LYS A 8 22.57 -27.16 6.24
C LYS A 8 22.28 -27.78 7.60
N ASN A 9 23.00 -28.86 7.96
CA ASN A 9 22.84 -29.52 9.25
C ASN A 9 23.36 -28.66 10.42
N ILE A 10 24.45 -27.91 10.23
CA ILE A 10 24.97 -26.98 11.24
C ILE A 10 23.98 -25.83 11.52
N ILE A 11 23.39 -25.23 10.48
CA ILE A 11 22.39 -24.15 10.65
C ILE A 11 21.11 -24.67 11.30
N LYS A 12 20.64 -25.86 10.90
CA LYS A 12 19.50 -26.53 11.52
C LYS A 12 19.71 -26.74 13.02
N ASN A 13 20.91 -27.18 13.40
CA ASN A 13 21.25 -27.39 14.80
C ASN A 13 21.38 -26.08 15.60
N TYR A 14 21.81 -24.98 14.98
CA TYR A 14 22.03 -23.71 15.69
C TYR A 14 20.73 -23.02 16.14
N TYR A 15 19.74 -22.84 15.26
CA TYR A 15 18.49 -22.17 15.66
C TYR A 15 17.64 -23.07 16.57
N ILE A 16 17.65 -24.39 16.36
CA ILE A 16 16.98 -25.35 17.25
C ILE A 16 17.56 -25.22 18.67
N TYR A 17 18.88 -25.22 18.80
CA TYR A 17 19.55 -25.01 20.08
C TYR A 17 19.22 -23.65 20.72
N GLU A 18 19.19 -22.56 19.94
CA GLU A 18 18.79 -21.24 20.46
C GLU A 18 17.36 -21.26 21.00
N ILE A 19 16.45 -21.96 20.33
CA ILE A 19 15.05 -22.07 20.73
C ILE A 19 14.91 -22.92 21.98
N GLU A 20 15.50 -24.11 22.02
CA GLU A 20 15.51 -24.98 23.20
C GLU A 20 16.02 -24.22 24.43
N LYS A 21 17.17 -23.53 24.31
CA LYS A 21 17.72 -22.70 25.37
C LYS A 21 16.80 -21.54 25.77
N THR A 22 16.10 -20.93 24.82
CA THR A 22 15.14 -19.85 25.10
C THR A 22 13.93 -20.39 25.85
N LEU A 23 13.41 -21.56 25.47
CA LEU A 23 12.25 -22.18 26.09
C LEU A 23 12.55 -22.77 27.47
N GLU A 24 13.73 -23.34 27.68
CA GLU A 24 14.18 -23.86 28.98
C GLU A 24 14.28 -22.78 30.05
N LYS A 25 14.86 -21.62 29.72
CA LYS A 25 15.04 -20.51 30.66
C LYS A 25 13.73 -19.88 31.14
N LYS A 26 12.63 -20.09 30.42
CA LYS A 26 11.33 -19.43 30.65
C LYS A 26 10.33 -20.31 31.41
N GLY A 27 10.71 -21.53 31.82
CA GLY A 27 9.79 -22.42 32.56
C GLY A 27 8.57 -22.89 31.75
N ILE A 28 8.67 -22.85 30.42
CA ILE A 28 7.59 -23.25 29.50
C ILE A 28 7.35 -24.77 29.60
N THR A 29 6.08 -25.19 29.57
CA THR A 29 5.69 -26.61 29.67
C THR A 29 6.25 -27.44 28.51
N ASN A 30 6.47 -28.74 28.74
CA ASN A 30 6.91 -29.66 27.69
C ASN A 30 5.94 -29.74 26.51
N GLU A 31 4.64 -29.58 26.78
CA GLU A 31 3.59 -29.52 25.76
C GLU A 31 3.83 -28.35 24.79
N ILE A 32 4.06 -27.15 25.32
CA ILE A 32 4.31 -25.95 24.50
C ILE A 32 5.66 -26.07 23.78
N LYS A 33 6.69 -26.64 24.42
CA LYS A 33 7.97 -26.92 23.76
C LYS A 33 7.77 -27.81 22.54
N SER A 34 7.00 -28.89 22.67
CA SER A 34 6.66 -29.78 21.56
C SER A 34 5.92 -29.05 20.44
N LEU A 35 4.96 -28.17 20.79
CA LEU A 35 4.21 -27.39 19.82
C LEU A 35 5.09 -26.43 19.01
N VAL A 36 6.04 -25.75 19.67
CA VAL A 36 7.00 -24.85 19.00
C VAL A 36 7.89 -25.65 18.03
N MET A 37 8.39 -26.80 18.46
CA MET A 37 9.26 -27.65 17.63
C MET A 37 8.51 -28.23 16.42
N ASP A 38 7.27 -28.70 16.62
CA ASP A 38 6.40 -29.17 15.52
C ASP A 38 6.09 -28.03 14.53
N THR A 39 5.85 -26.81 15.03
CA THR A 39 5.61 -25.64 14.17
C THR A 39 6.81 -25.34 13.27
N LEU A 40 8.02 -25.37 13.80
CA LEU A 40 9.24 -25.16 13.03
C LEU A 40 9.49 -26.27 12.01
N PHE A 41 9.23 -27.53 12.40
CA PHE A 41 9.34 -28.66 11.50
C PHE A 41 8.38 -28.52 10.30
N LYS A 42 7.10 -28.18 10.56
CA LYS A 42 6.14 -27.94 9.47
C LYS A 42 6.56 -26.77 8.58
N ILE A 43 7.08 -25.68 9.14
CA ILE A 43 7.64 -24.58 8.34
C ILE A 43 8.76 -25.11 7.43
N GLU A 44 9.69 -25.93 7.94
CA GLU A 44 10.76 -26.48 7.10
C GLU A 44 10.22 -27.34 5.95
N GLU A 45 9.20 -28.15 6.20
CA GLU A 45 8.56 -29.03 5.23
C GLU A 45 7.79 -28.25 4.15
N THR A 46 7.04 -27.21 4.54
CA THR A 46 6.18 -26.46 3.61
C THR A 46 6.93 -25.35 2.85
N TYR A 47 8.04 -24.85 3.40
CA TYR A 47 8.73 -23.68 2.86
C TYR A 47 9.13 -23.79 1.38
N PRO A 48 9.65 -24.92 0.85
CA PRO A 48 10.02 -25.02 -0.56
C PRO A 48 8.84 -24.74 -1.51
N ASN A 49 7.67 -25.28 -1.19
CA ASN A 49 6.44 -25.09 -1.98
C ASN A 49 5.90 -23.66 -1.82
N TYR A 50 5.88 -23.17 -0.57
CA TYR A 50 5.50 -21.80 -0.25
C TYR A 50 6.31 -20.77 -1.05
N LYS A 51 7.65 -20.89 -1.02
CA LYS A 51 8.56 -20.00 -1.75
C LYS A 51 8.37 -20.10 -3.25
N ARG A 52 8.21 -21.32 -3.79
CA ARG A 52 8.05 -21.55 -5.22
C ARG A 52 6.77 -20.91 -5.76
N ILE A 53 5.64 -21.11 -5.09
CA ILE A 53 4.33 -20.65 -5.57
C ILE A 53 4.13 -19.16 -5.31
N LYS A 54 4.45 -18.68 -4.10
CA LYS A 54 4.20 -17.27 -3.73
C LYS A 54 5.28 -16.32 -4.24
N VAL A 55 6.50 -16.81 -4.43
CA VAL A 55 7.69 -16.08 -4.93
C VAL A 55 8.18 -14.96 -4.00
N ASP A 56 7.34 -13.97 -3.70
CA ASP A 56 7.67 -12.86 -2.80
C ASP A 56 7.55 -13.27 -1.33
N VAL A 57 8.56 -13.97 -0.83
CA VAL A 57 8.60 -14.42 0.56
C VAL A 57 9.96 -14.14 1.18
N LEU A 58 9.98 -13.96 2.49
CA LEU A 58 11.23 -13.90 3.26
C LEU A 58 12.01 -15.19 3.07
N GLU A 59 13.34 -15.10 2.94
CA GLU A 59 14.21 -16.27 2.96
C GLU A 59 13.98 -17.11 4.23
N LYS A 60 14.04 -18.44 4.10
CA LYS A 60 13.68 -19.37 5.19
C LYS A 60 14.38 -19.03 6.49
N ARG A 61 15.67 -18.72 6.37
CA ARG A 61 16.53 -18.36 7.50
C ARG A 61 16.02 -17.11 8.22
N ASP A 62 15.64 -16.08 7.47
CA ASP A 62 15.19 -14.81 8.05
C ASP A 62 13.77 -14.94 8.62
N TYR A 63 12.89 -15.67 7.95
CA TYR A 63 11.57 -16.00 8.48
C TYR A 63 11.65 -16.74 9.83
N ILE A 64 12.50 -17.78 9.91
CA ILE A 64 12.74 -18.51 11.17
C ILE A 64 13.39 -17.58 12.21
N ARG A 65 14.34 -16.72 11.82
CA ARG A 65 14.97 -15.78 12.75
C ARG A 65 13.95 -14.82 13.37
N GLU A 66 13.02 -14.28 12.60
CA GLU A 66 11.95 -13.40 13.11
C GLU A 66 11.08 -14.12 14.14
N ILE A 67 10.72 -15.39 13.88
CA ILE A 67 9.99 -16.24 14.84
C ILE A 67 10.78 -16.41 16.14
N VAL A 68 12.07 -16.69 16.06
CA VAL A 68 12.94 -16.84 17.25
C VAL A 68 13.03 -15.53 18.04
N VAL A 69 13.16 -14.39 17.36
CA VAL A 69 13.18 -13.07 18.00
C VAL A 69 11.86 -12.78 18.69
N ALA A 70 10.73 -13.11 18.07
CA ALA A 70 9.41 -12.97 18.67
C ALA A 70 9.25 -13.84 19.92
N LEU A 71 9.66 -15.12 19.85
CA LEU A 71 9.63 -16.04 20.99
C LEU A 71 10.47 -15.54 22.17
N LYS A 72 11.62 -14.91 21.92
CA LYS A 72 12.45 -14.30 22.98
C LYS A 72 11.69 -13.19 23.74
N LYS A 73 10.77 -12.51 23.08
CA LYS A 73 9.89 -11.47 23.67
C LYS A 73 8.64 -12.04 24.36
N VAL A 74 8.33 -13.32 24.23
CA VAL A 74 7.20 -13.97 24.90
C VAL A 74 7.62 -14.49 26.28
N ASP A 75 6.94 -14.10 27.35
CA ASP A 75 7.17 -14.62 28.70
C ASP A 75 6.37 -15.89 28.94
N ASN A 76 5.06 -15.85 28.69
CA ASN A 76 4.16 -16.98 28.93
C ASN A 76 3.31 -17.32 27.70
N ILE A 77 3.07 -18.63 27.51
CA ILE A 77 2.14 -19.16 26.51
C ILE A 77 1.10 -19.98 27.25
N TYR A 78 -0.17 -19.60 27.13
CA TYR A 78 -1.30 -20.29 27.74
C TYR A 78 -2.15 -20.97 26.67
N ILE A 79 -2.51 -22.23 26.91
CA ILE A 79 -3.41 -22.96 26.03
C ILE A 79 -4.86 -22.66 26.44
N MET A 80 -5.66 -22.21 25.47
CA MET A 80 -7.09 -21.97 25.66
C MET A 80 -7.88 -23.26 25.49
N ASN A 81 -8.96 -23.38 26.28
CA ASN A 81 -9.95 -24.45 26.08
C ASN A 81 -10.64 -24.28 24.74
N MET A 82 -10.66 -25.34 23.95
CA MET A 82 -11.18 -25.32 22.59
C MET A 82 -12.72 -25.51 22.60
N GLN A 83 -13.47 -24.43 22.41
CA GLN A 83 -14.93 -24.49 22.21
C GLN A 83 -15.28 -24.74 20.74
N GLU A 84 -14.56 -24.10 19.82
CA GLU A 84 -14.66 -24.30 18.37
C GLU A 84 -13.52 -25.20 17.89
N LYS A 85 -13.85 -26.30 17.20
CA LYS A 85 -12.88 -27.29 16.72
C LYS A 85 -12.22 -26.87 15.41
N ASP A 86 -12.89 -26.04 14.62
CA ASP A 86 -12.35 -25.53 13.37
C ASP A 86 -11.42 -24.34 13.61
N ILE A 87 -10.12 -24.60 13.51
CA ILE A 87 -9.09 -23.58 13.73
C ILE A 87 -9.24 -22.36 12.81
N LEU A 88 -9.73 -22.54 11.58
CA LEU A 88 -9.91 -21.44 10.64
C LEU A 88 -11.03 -20.48 11.09
N LYS A 89 -11.89 -20.90 12.03
CA LYS A 89 -12.96 -20.07 12.60
C LYS A 89 -12.56 -19.35 13.88
N CYS A 90 -11.52 -19.82 14.58
CA CYS A 90 -11.17 -19.31 15.90
C CYS A 90 -9.73 -18.78 16.03
N VAL A 91 -8.85 -18.93 15.02
CA VAL A 91 -7.46 -18.44 15.10
C VAL A 91 -7.36 -16.95 15.48
N THR A 92 -8.32 -16.12 15.05
CA THR A 92 -8.40 -14.68 15.38
C THR A 92 -8.69 -14.39 16.86
N ASP A 93 -9.17 -15.38 17.62
CA ASP A 93 -9.46 -15.21 19.05
C ASP A 93 -8.20 -15.32 19.92
N THR A 94 -7.05 -15.59 19.29
CA THR A 94 -5.73 -15.57 19.93
C THR A 94 -5.50 -14.23 20.62
N LYS A 95 -5.12 -14.26 21.90
CA LYS A 95 -4.88 -13.06 22.69
C LYS A 95 -3.39 -12.82 22.87
N ILE A 96 -2.95 -11.59 22.65
CA ILE A 96 -1.56 -11.15 22.82
C ILE A 96 -1.60 -9.88 23.69
N GLU A 97 -0.93 -9.91 24.84
CA GLU A 97 -0.91 -8.79 25.79
C GLU A 97 0.53 -8.55 26.28
N LYS A 98 0.92 -7.29 26.50
CA LYS A 98 2.21 -6.96 27.13
C LYS A 98 2.05 -6.94 28.65
N ASN A 99 2.91 -7.68 29.35
CA ASN A 99 2.98 -7.64 30.80
C ASN A 99 3.77 -6.41 31.30
N ALA A 100 3.78 -6.19 32.61
CA ALA A 100 4.45 -5.04 33.23
C ALA A 100 5.97 -4.96 32.96
N ARG A 101 6.61 -6.06 32.56
CA ARG A 101 8.03 -6.12 32.20
C ARG A 101 8.29 -5.84 30.71
N GLY A 102 7.23 -5.57 29.93
CA GLY A 102 7.31 -5.31 28.50
C GLY A 102 7.43 -6.56 27.62
N TYR A 103 7.32 -7.76 28.21
CA TYR A 103 7.25 -9.03 27.48
C TYR A 103 5.80 -9.39 27.16
N TYR A 104 5.61 -10.29 26.20
CA TYR A 104 4.29 -10.73 25.76
C TYR A 104 3.81 -11.97 26.52
N ASP A 105 2.56 -11.94 26.95
CA ASP A 105 1.79 -13.10 27.36
C ASP A 105 0.80 -13.44 26.24
N ILE A 106 0.86 -14.66 25.72
CA ILE A 106 -0.01 -15.10 24.63
C ILE A 106 -0.94 -16.22 25.06
N ARG A 107 -2.20 -16.17 24.60
CA ARG A 107 -3.21 -17.23 24.80
C ARG A 107 -3.64 -17.75 23.45
N ILE A 108 -3.34 -19.02 23.19
CA ILE A 108 -3.52 -19.67 21.88
C ILE A 108 -4.35 -20.94 22.02
N TYR A 109 -5.01 -21.37 20.95
CA TYR A 109 -5.44 -22.76 20.82
C TYR A 109 -4.22 -23.65 20.60
N HIS A 110 -4.29 -24.92 21.03
CA HIS A 110 -3.19 -25.87 20.87
C HIS A 110 -3.05 -26.33 19.41
N ASN A 111 -2.44 -25.50 18.56
CA ASN A 111 -2.11 -25.81 17.17
C ASN A 111 -1.08 -24.80 16.60
N ASN A 112 -0.44 -25.20 15.50
CA ASN A 112 0.66 -24.44 14.91
C ASN A 112 0.21 -23.11 14.29
N LEU A 113 -1.03 -23.03 13.79
CA LEU A 113 -1.55 -21.84 13.14
C LEU A 113 -1.83 -20.72 14.16
N SER A 114 -2.39 -21.03 15.33
CA SER A 114 -2.55 -20.06 16.42
C SER A 114 -1.21 -19.57 16.96
N LEU A 115 -0.22 -20.46 17.12
CA LEU A 115 1.11 -20.08 17.55
C LEU A 115 1.76 -19.13 16.55
N ILE A 116 1.78 -19.48 15.26
CA ILE A 116 2.41 -18.60 14.25
C ILE A 116 1.66 -17.28 14.09
N TYR A 117 0.33 -17.27 14.22
CA TYR A 117 -0.46 -16.05 14.22
C TYR A 117 -0.04 -15.12 15.38
N ALA A 118 0.06 -15.63 16.60
CA ALA A 118 0.52 -14.85 17.76
C ALA A 118 1.92 -14.26 17.54
N LEU A 119 2.87 -15.08 17.08
CA LEU A 119 4.25 -14.66 16.86
C LEU A 119 4.36 -13.63 15.72
N GLN A 120 3.59 -13.79 14.65
CA GLN A 120 3.53 -12.82 13.56
C GLN A 120 2.90 -11.50 14.00
N THR A 121 1.93 -11.52 14.91
CA THR A 121 1.41 -10.30 15.54
C THR A 121 2.51 -9.56 16.29
N ILE A 122 3.31 -10.27 17.11
CA ILE A 122 4.46 -9.68 17.82
C ILE A 122 5.51 -9.12 16.86
N ILE A 123 5.80 -9.82 15.76
CA ILE A 123 6.76 -9.36 14.73
C ILE A 123 6.27 -8.06 14.08
N ASN A 124 4.98 -7.96 13.74
CA ASN A 124 4.43 -6.82 13.02
C ASN A 124 3.99 -5.68 13.95
N GLU A 125 3.95 -5.87 15.28
CA GLU A 125 3.75 -4.77 16.23
C GLU A 125 4.83 -3.68 16.13
N GLU A 126 6.04 -4.04 15.65
CA GLU A 126 7.17 -3.10 15.53
C GLU A 126 7.12 -2.18 14.32
N TYR A 127 6.10 -2.29 13.48
CA TYR A 127 5.86 -1.31 12.41
C TYR A 127 5.65 0.09 13.01
N GLY A 128 6.46 1.06 12.58
CA GLY A 128 6.25 2.48 12.85
C GLY A 128 6.65 2.97 14.26
N ILE A 129 7.51 2.24 14.99
CA ILE A 129 7.90 2.61 16.38
C ILE A 129 8.64 3.97 16.49
N ASN A 130 9.16 4.54 15.40
CA ASN A 130 9.94 5.79 15.44
C ASN A 130 9.30 6.91 14.60
N GLU A 131 8.48 7.73 15.27
CA GLU A 131 8.02 9.10 14.95
C GLU A 131 7.57 9.47 13.52
N GLN A 132 6.34 10.00 13.49
CA GLN A 132 5.41 10.24 12.38
C GLN A 132 5.00 8.98 11.60
N PRO A 133 3.91 8.30 12.03
CA PRO A 133 3.36 7.19 11.27
C PRO A 133 2.85 7.69 9.91
N CYS A 134 2.75 6.77 8.95
CA CYS A 134 1.79 6.96 7.86
C CYS A 134 0.39 7.06 8.49
N SER A 135 -0.66 7.44 7.74
CA SER A 135 -2.00 7.50 8.38
C SER A 135 -2.24 6.17 9.12
N SER A 136 -2.77 6.24 10.34
CA SER A 136 -2.88 5.04 11.20
C SER A 136 -3.69 3.92 10.54
N ALA A 137 -4.57 4.24 9.59
CA ALA A 137 -5.20 3.26 8.70
C ALA A 137 -4.21 2.53 7.78
N PHE A 138 -3.28 3.23 7.11
CA PHE A 138 -2.27 2.58 6.27
C PHE A 138 -1.32 1.70 7.08
N ASP A 139 -0.91 2.16 8.26
CA ASP A 139 -0.11 1.35 9.18
C ASP A 139 -0.86 0.08 9.62
N LYS A 140 -2.16 0.19 9.95
CA LYS A 140 -3.01 -0.97 10.25
C LYS A 140 -3.09 -1.94 9.07
N ILE A 141 -3.27 -1.44 7.85
CA ILE A 141 -3.27 -2.25 6.62
C ILE A 141 -1.96 -3.05 6.51
N LEU A 142 -0.82 -2.36 6.65
CA LEU A 142 0.50 -2.99 6.52
C LEU A 142 0.79 -4.02 7.62
N LYS A 143 0.42 -3.69 8.87
CA LYS A 143 0.58 -4.59 10.03
C LYS A 143 -0.25 -5.86 9.86
N ILE A 144 -1.56 -5.69 9.68
CA ILE A 144 -2.51 -6.81 9.67
C ILE A 144 -2.37 -7.64 8.40
N GLY A 145 -2.25 -6.99 7.23
CA GLY A 145 -1.98 -7.68 5.97
C GLY A 145 -0.65 -8.44 5.97
N GLY A 146 0.38 -7.89 6.64
CA GLY A 146 1.65 -8.58 6.85
C GLY A 146 1.52 -9.86 7.67
N ILE A 147 0.73 -9.82 8.76
CA ILE A 147 0.42 -11.01 9.56
C ILE A 147 -0.28 -12.05 8.68
N TYR A 148 -1.34 -11.66 7.96
CA TYR A 148 -2.12 -12.57 7.11
C TYR A 148 -1.28 -13.21 6.02
N SER A 149 -0.41 -12.43 5.36
CA SER A 149 0.52 -12.88 4.33
C SER A 149 1.59 -13.84 4.87
N ASN A 150 2.06 -13.61 6.09
CA ASN A 150 3.13 -14.42 6.68
C ASN A 150 2.64 -15.76 7.25
N ILE A 151 1.40 -15.86 7.72
CA ILE A 151 0.86 -17.13 8.22
C ILE A 151 0.45 -18.10 7.10
N GLU A 152 0.42 -17.65 5.84
CA GLU A 152 0.01 -18.48 4.69
C GLU A 152 0.81 -19.77 4.58
N ILE A 153 2.10 -19.74 4.94
CA ILE A 153 2.99 -20.90 4.94
C ILE A 153 2.44 -22.11 5.71
N LEU A 154 1.60 -21.89 6.73
CA LEU A 154 0.91 -22.96 7.48
C LEU A 154 -0.61 -22.95 7.28
N ARG A 155 -1.19 -21.84 6.82
CA ARG A 155 -2.63 -21.77 6.49
C ARG A 155 -2.94 -22.49 5.19
N ASP A 156 -2.17 -22.22 4.14
CA ASP A 156 -2.48 -22.58 2.75
C ASP A 156 -1.56 -23.67 2.21
N PHE A 157 -0.37 -23.86 2.78
CA PHE A 157 0.61 -24.80 2.26
C PHE A 157 0.76 -26.02 3.17
N SER A 158 0.90 -27.18 2.54
CA SER A 158 1.41 -28.40 3.17
C SER A 158 2.64 -28.91 2.39
N GLY A 159 3.25 -30.01 2.84
CA GLY A 159 4.33 -30.66 2.10
C GLY A 159 3.93 -31.10 0.68
N TRP A 160 2.63 -31.23 0.41
CA TRP A 160 2.10 -31.86 -0.81
C TRP A 160 1.07 -31.01 -1.56
N ASN A 161 0.41 -30.06 -0.89
CA ASN A 161 -0.72 -29.34 -1.46
C ASN A 161 -0.61 -27.83 -1.24
N TRP A 162 -1.23 -27.09 -2.17
CA TRP A 162 -1.52 -25.67 -2.03
C TRP A 162 -3.05 -25.46 -1.99
N ASN A 163 -3.53 -25.22 -0.78
CA ASN A 163 -4.92 -24.93 -0.46
C ASN A 163 -5.18 -23.41 -0.48
N ARG A 164 -6.46 -23.03 -0.45
CA ARG A 164 -6.92 -21.62 -0.46
C ARG A 164 -7.86 -21.40 0.72
N ASN A 165 -7.32 -21.54 1.92
CA ASN A 165 -8.11 -21.58 3.14
C ASN A 165 -8.55 -20.17 3.56
N LYS A 166 -9.82 -20.01 3.90
CA LYS A 166 -10.38 -18.76 4.41
C LYS A 166 -10.40 -18.78 5.93
N ILE A 167 -9.91 -17.72 6.56
CA ILE A 167 -10.04 -17.52 7.99
C ILE A 167 -11.22 -16.58 8.28
N LYS A 168 -12.07 -16.98 9.23
CA LYS A 168 -13.19 -16.16 9.68
C LYS A 168 -12.71 -14.86 10.32
N ASN A 169 -13.45 -13.77 10.14
CA ASN A 169 -13.17 -12.44 10.70
C ASN A 169 -11.88 -11.78 10.20
N PHE A 170 -11.21 -12.33 9.18
CA PHE A 170 -10.14 -11.60 8.50
C PHE A 170 -10.71 -10.42 7.73
N ASN A 171 -10.09 -9.24 7.90
CA ASN A 171 -10.34 -8.13 7.00
C ASN A 171 -9.66 -8.43 5.66
N ILE A 172 -10.44 -8.93 4.72
CA ILE A 172 -9.97 -9.31 3.39
C ILE A 172 -9.29 -8.14 2.66
N TYR A 173 -9.73 -6.91 2.87
CA TYR A 173 -9.18 -5.75 2.17
C TYR A 173 -7.75 -5.45 2.63
N TYR A 174 -7.44 -5.65 3.92
CA TYR A 174 -6.05 -5.56 4.40
C TYR A 174 -5.15 -6.61 3.73
N ASP A 175 -5.66 -7.83 3.55
CA ASP A 175 -4.94 -8.90 2.85
C ASP A 175 -4.69 -8.54 1.38
N ILE A 176 -5.73 -8.09 0.67
CA ILE A 176 -5.67 -7.74 -0.76
C ILE A 176 -4.68 -6.58 -0.98
N ILE A 177 -4.80 -5.49 -0.22
CA ILE A 177 -3.92 -4.32 -0.37
C ILE A 177 -2.48 -4.73 -0.09
N TYR A 178 -2.22 -5.47 1.00
CA TYR A 178 -0.87 -5.89 1.33
C TYR A 178 -0.25 -6.79 0.26
N LYS A 179 -1.01 -7.76 -0.26
CA LYS A 179 -0.52 -8.68 -1.30
C LYS A 179 -0.22 -7.97 -2.61
N ASN A 180 -1.05 -7.03 -3.02
CA ASN A 180 -0.79 -6.22 -4.21
C ASN A 180 0.41 -5.29 -4.02
N LEU A 181 0.59 -4.68 -2.84
CA LEU A 181 1.80 -3.92 -2.52
C LEU A 181 3.05 -4.81 -2.54
N LEU A 182 2.98 -5.99 -1.91
CA LEU A 182 4.06 -6.98 -1.93
C LEU A 182 4.43 -7.39 -3.36
N LEU A 183 3.43 -7.57 -4.22
CA LEU A 183 3.62 -7.94 -5.61
C LEU A 183 4.37 -6.86 -6.40
N ILE A 184 3.99 -5.59 -6.26
CA ILE A 184 4.59 -4.50 -7.05
C ILE A 184 5.93 -4.03 -6.47
N LEU A 185 6.10 -4.07 -5.14
CA LEU A 185 7.31 -3.63 -4.44
C LEU A 185 8.36 -4.74 -4.32
N GLY A 186 7.95 -5.99 -4.13
CA GLY A 186 8.81 -7.10 -3.73
C GLY A 186 9.09 -7.12 -2.23
N ILE A 187 9.47 -8.29 -1.71
CA ILE A 187 9.63 -8.51 -0.27
C ILE A 187 10.69 -7.59 0.37
N ASP A 188 11.83 -7.37 -0.28
CA ASP A 188 12.92 -6.54 0.26
C ASP A 188 12.45 -5.11 0.53
N LYS A 189 11.68 -4.54 -0.40
CA LYS A 189 11.15 -3.18 -0.27
C LYS A 189 9.99 -3.11 0.70
N MET A 190 9.22 -4.18 0.87
CA MET A 190 8.24 -4.26 1.97
C MET A 190 8.92 -4.23 3.35
N ILE A 191 10.10 -4.85 3.50
CA ILE A 191 10.88 -4.80 4.75
C ILE A 191 11.50 -3.42 4.98
N GLU A 192 11.97 -2.75 3.93
CA GLU A 192 12.45 -1.37 4.05
C GLU A 192 11.30 -0.41 4.41
N LEU A 193 10.14 -0.59 3.77
CA LEU A 193 8.92 0.16 4.05
C LEU A 193 8.52 0.05 5.54
N LYS A 194 8.63 -1.16 6.13
CA LYS A 194 8.41 -1.42 7.57
C LYS A 194 9.19 -0.51 8.51
N LYS A 195 10.40 -0.13 8.09
CA LYS A 195 11.38 0.59 8.91
C LYS A 195 11.44 2.07 8.57
N THR A 196 10.70 2.52 7.56
CA THR A 196 10.81 3.88 7.01
C THR A 196 9.72 4.79 7.54
N ARG A 197 10.11 5.93 8.11
CA ARG A 197 9.20 6.96 8.66
C ARG A 197 8.27 7.54 7.58
N GLN A 198 8.83 7.96 6.45
CA GLN A 198 8.06 8.49 5.31
C GLN A 198 7.69 7.37 4.34
N CYS A 199 6.94 6.38 4.82
CA CYS A 199 6.69 5.14 4.09
C CYS A 199 6.06 5.40 2.70
N ILE A 200 5.08 6.31 2.61
CA ILE A 200 4.41 6.69 1.35
C ILE A 200 5.38 7.37 0.37
N HIS A 201 6.23 8.28 0.84
CA HIS A 201 7.22 8.94 -0.02
C HIS A 201 8.26 7.94 -0.55
N PHE A 202 8.76 7.06 0.33
CA PHE A 202 9.68 6.00 -0.05
C PHE A 202 9.08 5.07 -1.10
N MET A 203 7.83 4.64 -0.88
CA MET A 203 7.09 3.79 -1.82
C MET A 203 6.97 4.47 -3.18
N LYS A 204 6.48 5.73 -3.23
CA LYS A 204 6.36 6.49 -4.47
C LYS A 204 7.70 6.62 -5.20
N LYS A 205 8.76 7.00 -4.49
CA LYS A 205 10.12 7.15 -5.06
C LYS A 205 10.66 5.85 -5.63
N TYR A 206 10.41 4.71 -4.98
CA TYR A 206 10.82 3.41 -5.50
C TYR A 206 10.02 3.02 -6.74
N LEU A 207 8.70 3.18 -6.71
CA LEU A 207 7.83 2.82 -7.81
C LEU A 207 8.11 3.65 -9.07
N LEU A 208 8.40 4.95 -8.93
CA LEU A 208 8.77 5.83 -10.06
C LEU A 208 10.05 5.39 -10.80
N LYS A 209 10.91 4.60 -10.16
CA LYS A 209 12.11 4.04 -10.80
C LYS A 209 11.82 2.77 -11.60
N LYS A 210 10.68 2.12 -11.35
CA LYS A 210 10.36 0.77 -11.84
C LYS A 210 9.17 0.77 -12.82
N TYR A 211 8.25 1.69 -12.66
CA TYR A 211 6.99 1.75 -13.39
C TYR A 211 6.80 3.11 -14.05
N LYS A 212 5.93 3.19 -15.06
CA LYS A 212 5.61 4.45 -15.75
C LYS A 212 4.97 5.44 -14.77
N ASN A 213 5.31 6.72 -14.89
CA ASN A 213 4.88 7.78 -13.95
C ASN A 213 3.36 7.79 -13.76
N ASP A 214 2.59 7.76 -14.85
CA ASP A 214 1.13 7.80 -14.82
C ASP A 214 0.52 6.64 -14.02
N ASN A 215 1.11 5.45 -14.08
CA ASN A 215 0.66 4.29 -13.32
C ASN A 215 0.95 4.45 -11.81
N VAL A 216 2.10 5.05 -11.48
CA VAL A 216 2.47 5.33 -10.09
C VAL A 216 1.55 6.39 -9.50
N GLU A 217 1.28 7.50 -10.20
CA GLU A 217 0.38 8.54 -9.68
C GLU A 217 -1.03 8.01 -9.44
N LYS A 218 -1.60 7.24 -10.40
CA LYS A 218 -2.89 6.56 -10.22
C LYS A 218 -2.89 5.65 -8.99
N LEU A 219 -1.82 4.89 -8.76
CA LEU A 219 -1.68 4.03 -7.58
C LEU A 219 -1.69 4.86 -6.27
N MET A 220 -0.97 5.98 -6.24
CA MET A 220 -0.90 6.83 -5.05
C MET A 220 -2.26 7.47 -4.74
N GLU A 221 -2.98 7.91 -5.76
CA GLU A 221 -4.32 8.49 -5.64
C GLU A 221 -5.33 7.45 -5.11
N ILE A 222 -5.41 6.27 -5.74
CA ILE A 222 -6.36 5.24 -5.32
C ILE A 222 -6.06 4.71 -3.91
N LEU A 223 -4.78 4.57 -3.55
CA LEU A 223 -4.39 4.15 -2.20
C LEU A 223 -4.78 5.20 -1.16
N LYS A 224 -4.61 6.50 -1.47
CA LYS A 224 -5.04 7.58 -0.59
C LYS A 224 -6.54 7.50 -0.30
N GLU A 225 -7.33 7.28 -1.33
CA GLU A 225 -8.79 7.17 -1.22
C GLU A 225 -9.23 5.93 -0.45
N ILE A 226 -8.68 4.75 -0.76
CA ILE A 226 -8.94 3.50 -0.01
C ILE A 226 -8.60 3.69 1.46
N VAL A 227 -7.41 4.22 1.76
CA VAL A 227 -6.95 4.45 3.12
C VAL A 227 -7.89 5.39 3.87
N PHE A 228 -8.36 6.45 3.23
CA PHE A 228 -9.33 7.38 3.83
C PHE A 228 -10.66 6.69 4.16
N VAL A 229 -11.24 5.94 3.21
CA VAL A 229 -12.50 5.22 3.43
C VAL A 229 -12.38 4.21 4.58
N MET A 230 -11.24 3.51 4.66
CA MET A 230 -10.96 2.51 5.70
C MET A 230 -10.50 3.10 7.04
N SER A 231 -10.33 4.42 7.13
CA SER A 231 -9.93 5.10 8.36
C SER A 231 -11.08 5.15 9.38
N SER A 232 -10.73 5.32 10.65
CA SER A 232 -11.71 5.61 11.71
C SER A 232 -12.34 6.98 11.51
N GLU A 233 -13.52 7.21 12.11
CA GLU A 233 -14.20 8.51 12.02
C GLU A 233 -13.35 9.67 12.56
N GLU A 234 -12.54 9.42 13.59
CA GLU A 234 -11.62 10.42 14.12
C GLU A 234 -10.53 10.80 13.10
N GLU A 235 -9.92 9.79 12.46
CA GLU A 235 -8.90 10.00 11.43
C GLU A 235 -9.49 10.73 10.21
N LYS A 236 -10.70 10.36 9.78
CA LYS A 236 -11.41 11.06 8.70
C LYS A 236 -11.68 12.52 9.07
N ARG A 237 -12.11 12.80 10.30
CA ARG A 237 -12.33 14.17 10.80
C ARG A 237 -11.04 15.01 10.75
N LEU A 238 -9.92 14.45 11.20
CA LEU A 238 -8.62 15.13 11.17
C LEU A 238 -8.17 15.43 9.73
N GLU A 239 -8.35 14.49 8.80
CA GLU A 239 -8.03 14.71 7.38
C GLU A 239 -8.93 15.79 6.75
N ILE A 240 -10.23 15.79 7.08
CA ILE A 240 -11.18 16.84 6.64
C ILE A 240 -10.76 18.20 7.20
N GLU A 241 -10.36 18.27 8.47
CA GLU A 241 -9.91 19.51 9.11
C GLU A 241 -8.60 20.03 8.49
N ALA A 242 -7.63 19.16 8.23
CA ALA A 242 -6.39 19.50 7.55
C ALA A 242 -6.63 20.06 6.14
N ASN A 243 -7.65 19.55 5.44
CA ASN A 243 -8.03 20.00 4.10
C ASN A 243 -9.14 21.08 4.10
N LYS A 244 -9.57 21.58 5.26
CA LYS A 244 -10.72 22.51 5.39
C LYS A 244 -10.60 23.74 4.50
N LYS A 245 -9.40 24.33 4.42
CA LYS A 245 -9.13 25.51 3.57
C LYS A 245 -9.37 25.23 2.09
N ILE A 246 -8.99 24.04 1.62
CA ILE A 246 -9.18 23.60 0.24
C ILE A 246 -10.65 23.33 -0.02
N ILE A 247 -11.34 22.68 0.93
CA ILE A 247 -12.78 22.40 0.88
C ILE A 247 -13.58 23.70 0.81
N ASP A 248 -13.32 24.65 1.70
CA ASP A 248 -14.01 25.94 1.77
C ASP A 248 -13.81 26.74 0.47
N MET A 249 -12.59 26.74 -0.08
CA MET A 249 -12.29 27.39 -1.35
C MET A 249 -13.05 26.72 -2.52
N TYR A 250 -13.01 25.39 -2.62
CA TYR A 250 -13.75 24.64 -3.64
C TYR A 250 -15.26 24.89 -3.55
N MET A 251 -15.84 24.87 -2.34
CA MET A 251 -17.25 25.16 -2.11
C MET A 251 -17.61 26.60 -2.50
N ALA A 252 -16.75 27.57 -2.19
CA ALA A 252 -16.92 28.95 -2.64
C ALA A 252 -16.88 29.06 -4.17
N MET A 253 -16.03 28.27 -4.84
CA MET A 253 -15.94 28.16 -6.28
C MET A 253 -17.05 27.29 -6.90
N LYS A 254 -17.95 26.68 -6.13
CA LYS A 254 -19.06 25.91 -6.72
C LYS A 254 -20.04 26.81 -7.47
N ASP A 255 -20.25 28.04 -6.95
CA ASP A 255 -21.07 29.08 -7.57
C ASP A 255 -20.19 30.19 -8.15
N ILE A 256 -19.96 30.12 -9.46
CA ILE A 256 -19.13 31.08 -10.20
C ILE A 256 -19.62 32.53 -10.04
N LYS A 257 -20.94 32.76 -10.01
CA LYS A 257 -21.49 34.13 -9.94
C LYS A 257 -21.18 34.75 -8.58
N LYS A 258 -21.48 34.00 -7.51
CA LYS A 258 -21.24 34.43 -6.13
C LYS A 258 -19.75 34.56 -5.82
N PHE A 259 -18.92 33.66 -6.36
CA PHE A 259 -17.47 33.72 -6.23
C PHE A 259 -16.90 34.98 -6.90
N MET A 260 -17.25 35.22 -8.16
CA MET A 260 -16.78 36.38 -8.91
C MET A 260 -17.21 37.71 -8.29
N GLN A 261 -18.42 37.76 -7.71
CA GLN A 261 -18.87 38.92 -6.96
C GLN A 261 -17.98 39.18 -5.73
N LYS A 262 -17.71 38.15 -4.91
CA LYS A 262 -16.82 38.27 -3.74
C LYS A 262 -15.40 38.68 -4.12
N VAL A 263 -14.84 38.09 -5.18
CA VAL A 263 -13.52 38.45 -5.70
C VAL A 263 -13.48 39.93 -6.08
N ASN A 264 -14.51 40.42 -6.78
CA ASN A 264 -14.59 41.83 -7.16
C ASN A 264 -14.78 42.77 -5.96
N GLU A 265 -15.55 42.39 -4.96
CA GLU A 265 -15.74 43.16 -3.72
C GLU A 265 -14.44 43.25 -2.92
N GLU A 266 -13.73 42.14 -2.73
CA GLU A 266 -12.43 42.11 -2.06
C GLU A 266 -11.37 42.90 -2.84
N LYS A 267 -11.34 42.79 -4.17
CA LYS A 267 -10.45 43.61 -5.01
C LYS A 267 -10.72 45.10 -4.83
N LYS A 268 -11.98 45.52 -4.76
CA LYS A 268 -12.37 46.91 -4.49
C LYS A 268 -11.90 47.38 -3.11
N LYS A 269 -12.06 46.56 -2.06
CA LYS A 269 -11.56 46.89 -0.70
C LYS A 269 -10.04 47.03 -0.67
N ASN A 270 -9.33 46.05 -1.22
CA ASN A 270 -7.86 46.08 -1.29
C ASN A 270 -7.35 47.28 -2.10
N ASN A 271 -8.01 47.64 -3.20
CA ASN A 271 -7.64 48.84 -3.98
C ASN A 271 -7.83 50.13 -3.17
N LYS A 272 -8.85 50.21 -2.31
CA LYS A 272 -9.02 51.35 -1.40
C LYS A 272 -7.89 51.42 -0.36
N LEU A 273 -7.53 50.29 0.25
CA LEU A 273 -6.42 50.21 1.21
C LEU A 273 -5.08 50.56 0.55
N ILE A 274 -4.83 50.09 -0.68
CA ILE A 274 -3.63 50.46 -1.44
C ILE A 274 -3.61 51.97 -1.71
N ALA A 275 -4.74 52.57 -2.09
CA ALA A 275 -4.85 54.01 -2.29
C ALA A 275 -4.62 54.81 -0.99
N GLU A 276 -5.07 54.29 0.16
CA GLU A 276 -4.78 54.88 1.47
C GLU A 276 -3.29 54.80 1.79
N TYR A 277 -2.64 53.65 1.61
CA TYR A 277 -1.20 53.52 1.80
C TYR A 277 -0.40 54.40 0.83
N ASP A 278 -0.82 54.50 -0.44
CA ASP A 278 -0.21 55.41 -1.42
C ASP A 278 -0.34 56.86 -0.97
N LYS A 279 -1.49 57.27 -0.42
CA LYS A 279 -1.68 58.62 0.12
C LYS A 279 -0.75 58.92 1.30
N ILE A 280 -0.55 57.93 2.19
CA ILE A 280 0.35 58.04 3.33
C ILE A 280 1.81 58.15 2.85
N LEU A 281 2.24 57.27 1.95
CA LEU A 281 3.62 57.22 1.46
C LEU A 281 4.00 58.42 0.57
N ASN A 282 3.04 58.98 -0.19
CA ASN A 282 3.32 60.06 -1.14
C ASN A 282 3.27 61.47 -0.52
N SER A 283 2.85 61.62 0.75
CA SER A 283 2.77 62.93 1.41
C SER A 283 3.44 62.92 2.78
N HIS A 284 4.53 63.68 2.90
CA HIS A 284 5.31 63.78 4.14
C HIS A 284 4.44 64.21 5.34
N ASN A 285 3.58 65.22 5.15
CA ASN A 285 2.69 65.71 6.20
C ASN A 285 1.65 64.67 6.65
N VAL A 286 1.19 63.81 5.73
CA VAL A 286 0.23 62.73 6.05
C VAL A 286 0.96 61.60 6.78
N LEU A 287 2.14 61.20 6.31
CA LEU A 287 2.98 60.20 6.96
C LEU A 287 3.32 60.59 8.40
N GLU A 288 3.67 61.86 8.62
CA GLU A 288 4.02 62.39 9.95
C GLU A 288 2.82 62.40 10.89
N ARG A 289 1.63 62.77 10.39
CA ARG A 289 0.39 62.71 11.17
C ARG A 289 0.03 61.29 11.58
N GLU A 290 0.03 60.35 10.64
CA GLU A 290 -0.27 58.93 10.92
C GLU A 290 0.79 58.30 11.84
N TYR A 291 2.05 58.69 11.69
CA TYR A 291 3.13 58.29 12.60
C TYR A 291 2.89 58.80 14.02
N ASN A 292 2.49 60.07 14.18
CA ASN A 292 2.17 60.66 15.47
C ASN A 292 0.93 60.02 16.12
N GLU A 293 -0.08 59.64 15.34
CA GLU A 293 -1.24 58.89 15.83
C GLU A 293 -0.87 57.47 16.26
N TYR A 294 0.02 56.81 15.52
CA TYR A 294 0.57 55.50 15.86
C TYR A 294 1.38 55.56 17.18
N LEU A 295 2.21 56.59 17.38
CA LEU A 295 2.91 56.81 18.65
C LEU A 295 1.95 57.03 19.82
N LYS A 296 0.88 57.82 19.63
CA LYS A 296 -0.18 58.01 20.65
C LYS A 296 -0.92 56.72 21.00
N ALA A 297 -1.14 55.82 20.02
CA ALA A 297 -1.74 54.52 20.26
C ALA A 297 -0.81 53.59 21.08
N ILE A 298 0.50 53.65 20.82
CA ILE A 298 1.51 52.93 21.61
C ILE A 298 1.57 53.47 23.05
N GLU A 299 1.60 54.80 23.23
CA GLU A 299 1.60 55.43 24.55
C GLU A 299 0.35 55.10 25.36
N LYS A 300 -0.83 55.03 24.72
CA LYS A 300 -2.06 54.55 25.37
C LYS A 300 -1.95 53.09 25.82
N SER A 301 -1.35 52.22 25.01
CA SER A 301 -1.19 50.79 25.35
C SER A 301 -0.13 50.49 26.43
N LYS A 302 0.71 51.47 26.81
CA LYS A 302 1.70 51.35 27.89
C LYS A 302 1.16 51.73 29.28
N ASN A 303 -0.02 52.34 29.37
CA ASN A 303 -0.64 52.81 30.62
C ASN A 303 -1.80 51.92 31.12
N GLU A 304 -2.06 50.79 30.49
CA GLU A 304 -2.99 49.76 30.97
C GLU A 304 -2.24 48.44 31.06
N ASP A 305 -1.94 48.00 32.29
CA ASP A 305 -1.53 46.63 32.55
C ASP A 305 -2.74 45.71 32.42
N SER A 306 -2.48 44.53 31.88
CA SER A 306 -3.31 43.31 31.85
C SER A 306 -4.37 43.11 30.74
N SER A 307 -4.17 41.97 30.06
CA SER A 307 -5.18 41.08 29.45
C SER A 307 -6.09 41.63 28.34
N ASN A 308 -5.84 41.19 27.12
CA ASN A 308 -6.75 40.29 26.37
C ASN A 308 -6.24 40.11 24.95
N GLY A 309 -5.56 38.99 24.70
CA GLY A 309 -5.28 38.53 23.35
C GLY A 309 -6.55 37.95 22.74
N SER A 310 -7.39 38.79 22.13
CA SER A 310 -8.44 38.31 21.23
C SER A 310 -7.78 37.89 19.91
N LEU A 311 -7.86 36.60 19.60
CA LEU A 311 -7.60 36.01 18.29
C LEU A 311 -8.35 36.78 17.19
N ASN A 312 -7.64 37.31 16.19
CA ASN A 312 -8.28 37.82 14.98
C ASN A 312 -7.34 37.81 13.75
N ILE A 313 -7.79 37.17 12.68
CA ILE A 313 -7.40 37.32 11.25
C ILE A 313 -5.95 37.08 10.80
N ASP A 314 -4.94 37.13 11.67
CA ASP A 314 -3.54 36.80 11.28
C ASP A 314 -3.39 35.34 10.83
N SER A 315 -4.26 34.43 11.31
CA SER A 315 -4.29 33.01 10.94
C SER A 315 -4.65 32.73 9.47
N ILE A 316 -5.04 33.76 8.71
CA ILE A 316 -5.30 33.67 7.26
C ILE A 316 -4.02 33.95 6.45
N ILE A 317 -3.05 34.69 7.01
CA ILE A 317 -1.83 35.10 6.31
C ILE A 317 -0.73 34.05 6.44
N ASP A 318 -0.67 33.30 7.54
CA ASP A 318 0.32 32.22 7.77
C ASP A 318 0.25 31.06 6.74
N ILE A 319 -0.76 31.03 5.87
CA ILE A 319 -0.94 29.98 4.86
C ILE A 319 -0.11 30.20 3.60
N LEU A 320 0.42 31.42 3.40
CA LEU A 320 1.11 31.79 2.16
C LEU A 320 2.61 32.06 2.32
N ASP A 321 3.16 32.07 3.54
CA ASP A 321 4.59 32.28 3.81
C ASP A 321 5.28 30.95 4.20
N ILE A 322 5.63 30.10 3.22
CA ILE A 322 6.61 29.01 3.43
C ILE A 322 7.96 29.25 2.72
N GLU A 323 8.14 30.34 1.97
CA GLU A 323 9.46 30.65 1.41
C GLU A 323 9.85 32.11 1.64
N GLU A 324 10.38 32.39 2.83
CA GLU A 324 11.63 33.14 3.04
C GLU A 324 11.89 33.26 4.56
N ASP A 325 12.37 32.17 5.16
CA ASP A 325 13.14 32.25 6.40
C ASP A 325 14.48 32.93 6.07
N ASN A 326 14.47 34.27 6.09
CA ASN A 326 15.57 35.13 6.48
C ASN A 326 15.06 36.58 6.46
N ILE A 327 14.52 37.04 7.59
CA ILE A 327 14.91 38.27 8.32
C ILE A 327 14.15 38.20 9.66
N GLY A 328 14.48 37.17 10.44
CA GLY A 328 14.19 37.15 11.86
C GLY A 328 15.14 38.11 12.56
N LYS A 329 14.67 39.35 12.77
CA LYS A 329 14.98 40.28 13.88
C LYS A 329 14.88 41.72 13.38
N VAL A 330 13.67 42.29 13.44
CA VAL A 330 13.53 43.70 13.83
C VAL A 330 12.81 43.69 15.16
N TYR A 331 13.58 44.00 16.19
CA TYR A 331 13.18 43.98 17.58
C TYR A 331 12.00 44.93 17.82
N LYS A 332 11.16 44.56 18.80
CA LYS A 332 10.39 45.51 19.64
C LYS A 332 11.39 46.41 20.41
N GLU A 333 12.12 47.25 19.69
CA GLU A 333 12.97 48.30 20.25
C GLU A 333 12.70 49.58 19.44
N GLU A 334 12.23 50.60 20.15
CA GLU A 334 11.99 52.00 19.76
C GLU A 334 12.05 52.32 18.25
N ILE A 335 10.89 52.53 17.62
CA ILE A 335 10.82 53.20 16.32
C ILE A 335 11.36 54.62 16.51
N LYS A 336 12.62 54.84 16.13
CA LYS A 336 13.33 56.11 16.36
C LYS A 336 13.18 57.11 15.22
N ASN A 337 12.56 56.75 14.09
CA ASN A 337 12.33 57.70 13.00
C ASN A 337 11.19 57.30 12.06
N ILE A 338 10.54 58.31 11.47
CA ILE A 338 9.44 58.24 10.50
C ILE A 338 9.76 57.36 9.27
N GLU A 339 11.04 57.24 8.93
CA GLU A 339 11.53 56.40 7.83
C GLU A 339 11.25 54.91 8.04
N LEU A 340 11.46 54.37 9.25
CA LEU A 340 11.13 52.97 9.57
C LEU A 340 9.62 52.71 9.51
N PHE A 341 8.80 53.68 9.91
CA PHE A 341 7.34 53.59 9.77
C PHE A 341 6.92 53.57 8.30
N SER A 342 7.57 54.37 7.45
CA SER A 342 7.32 54.36 6.00
C SER A 342 7.63 52.99 5.35
N ILE A 343 8.71 52.33 5.77
CA ILE A 343 9.07 50.98 5.30
C ILE A 343 7.99 49.97 5.68
N GLN A 344 7.47 50.02 6.91
CA GLN A 344 6.37 49.14 7.35
C GLN A 344 5.07 49.37 6.57
N ILE A 345 4.72 50.62 6.29
CA ILE A 345 3.55 50.95 5.45
C ILE A 345 3.76 50.42 4.03
N PHE A 346 4.98 50.55 3.49
CA PHE A 346 5.33 50.00 2.18
C PHE A 346 5.21 48.47 2.14
N GLU A 347 5.66 47.76 3.18
CA GLU A 347 5.50 46.30 3.30
C GLU A 347 4.02 45.88 3.37
N LYS A 348 3.21 46.58 4.17
CA LYS A 348 1.76 46.34 4.25
C LYS A 348 1.09 46.56 2.89
N ARG A 349 1.44 47.64 2.19
CA ARG A 349 0.99 47.92 0.82
C ARG A 349 1.38 46.79 -0.14
N LYS A 350 2.65 46.32 -0.10
CA LYS A 350 3.15 45.22 -0.93
C LYS A 350 2.35 43.93 -0.69
N LYS A 351 2.04 43.58 0.56
CA LYS A 351 1.21 42.42 0.91
C LYS A 351 -0.20 42.53 0.32
N VAL A 352 -0.87 43.68 0.47
CA VAL A 352 -2.22 43.90 -0.08
C VAL A 352 -2.22 43.89 -1.62
N TYR A 353 -1.19 44.46 -2.25
CA TYR A 353 -1.01 44.43 -3.70
C TYR A 353 -0.87 42.99 -4.24
N ASN A 354 0.00 42.18 -3.61
CA ASN A 354 0.18 40.78 -3.98
C ASN A 354 -1.13 39.97 -3.84
N LYS A 355 -1.89 40.21 -2.77
CA LYS A 355 -3.23 39.60 -2.58
C LYS A 355 -4.17 39.95 -3.74
N ASN A 356 -4.15 41.19 -4.22
CA ASN A 356 -4.96 41.61 -5.37
C ASN A 356 -4.51 41.01 -6.71
N LEU A 357 -3.21 40.78 -6.87
CA LEU A 357 -2.66 40.09 -8.03
C LEU A 357 -3.16 38.63 -8.07
N GLU A 358 -3.11 37.92 -6.95
CA GLU A 358 -3.64 36.55 -6.83
C GLU A 358 -5.15 36.48 -7.08
N LEU A 359 -5.95 37.39 -6.49
CA LEU A 359 -7.38 37.48 -6.78
C LEU A 359 -7.68 37.75 -8.26
N SER A 360 -6.79 38.48 -8.95
CA SER A 360 -6.91 38.73 -10.38
C SER A 360 -6.57 37.51 -11.22
N LYS A 361 -5.57 36.72 -10.80
CA LYS A 361 -5.24 35.43 -11.44
C LYS A 361 -6.40 34.45 -11.31
N ILE A 362 -6.94 34.28 -10.11
CA ILE A 362 -8.02 33.32 -9.82
C ILE A 362 -9.37 33.77 -10.42
N GLY A 363 -9.60 35.07 -10.58
CA GLY A 363 -10.82 35.61 -11.20
C GLY A 363 -10.86 35.56 -12.74
N ASN A 364 -9.76 35.19 -13.41
CA ASN A 364 -9.76 34.95 -14.86
C ASN A 364 -10.52 33.64 -15.16
N PRO A 365 -11.49 33.59 -16.10
CA PRO A 365 -12.25 32.38 -16.43
C PRO A 365 -11.41 31.13 -16.71
N GLU A 366 -10.32 31.22 -17.47
CA GLU A 366 -9.45 30.07 -17.80
C GLU A 366 -8.75 29.54 -16.55
N ASN A 367 -8.17 30.45 -15.77
CA ASN A 367 -7.53 30.11 -14.51
C ASN A 367 -8.54 29.59 -13.49
N TYR A 368 -9.75 30.17 -13.41
CA TYR A 368 -10.78 29.74 -12.48
C TYR A 368 -11.16 28.27 -12.69
N VAL A 369 -11.38 27.85 -13.95
CA VAL A 369 -11.71 26.46 -14.27
C VAL A 369 -10.57 25.54 -13.83
N GLU A 370 -9.33 25.90 -14.15
CA GLU A 370 -8.16 25.09 -13.80
C GLU A 370 -7.90 25.05 -12.28
N HIS A 371 -7.98 26.17 -11.58
CA HIS A 371 -7.83 26.21 -10.12
C HIS A 371 -8.92 25.40 -9.43
N LYS A 372 -10.18 25.50 -9.89
CA LYS A 372 -11.28 24.70 -9.37
C LYS A 372 -11.02 23.20 -9.57
N ARG A 373 -10.57 22.79 -10.75
CA ARG A 373 -10.20 21.40 -11.06
C ARG A 373 -9.09 20.88 -10.15
N ILE A 374 -8.01 21.65 -9.98
CA ILE A 374 -6.89 21.29 -9.09
C ILE A 374 -7.36 21.13 -7.63
N LEU A 375 -8.22 22.03 -7.14
CA LEU A 375 -8.76 21.93 -5.79
C LEU A 375 -9.67 20.70 -5.65
N GLU A 376 -10.54 20.45 -6.64
CA GLU A 376 -11.42 19.28 -6.68
C GLU A 376 -10.62 17.98 -6.62
N GLU A 377 -9.58 17.83 -7.45
CA GLU A 377 -8.71 16.65 -7.47
C GLU A 377 -8.04 16.41 -6.11
N LYS A 378 -7.58 17.48 -5.44
CA LYS A 378 -6.93 17.39 -4.13
C LYS A 378 -7.85 16.88 -3.01
N ILE A 379 -9.17 17.05 -3.12
CA ILE A 379 -10.16 16.65 -2.10
C ILE A 379 -11.19 15.64 -2.61
N LYS A 380 -11.01 15.11 -3.81
CA LYS A 380 -11.97 14.23 -4.49
C LYS A 380 -12.41 13.06 -3.59
N TYR A 381 -11.46 12.36 -2.99
CA TYR A 381 -11.72 11.24 -2.07
C TYR A 381 -12.59 11.62 -0.86
N ILE A 382 -12.47 12.85 -0.35
CA ILE A 382 -13.34 13.37 0.72
C ILE A 382 -14.74 13.58 0.18
N LEU A 383 -14.85 14.25 -0.97
CA LEU A 383 -16.15 14.54 -1.60
C LEU A 383 -16.89 13.25 -1.98
N ASP A 384 -16.18 12.24 -2.45
CA ASP A 384 -16.77 10.95 -2.84
C ASP A 384 -17.27 10.16 -1.62
N TYR A 385 -16.51 10.15 -0.52
CA TYR A 385 -16.97 9.56 0.73
C TYR A 385 -18.17 10.31 1.35
N GLU A 386 -18.15 11.64 1.39
CA GLU A 386 -19.25 12.44 1.96
C GLU A 386 -20.59 12.25 1.23
N LYS A 387 -20.59 11.80 -0.04
CA LYS A 387 -21.82 11.42 -0.77
C LYS A 387 -22.48 10.15 -0.24
N VAL A 388 -21.70 9.24 0.35
CA VAL A 388 -22.15 7.92 0.80
C VAL A 388 -22.19 7.77 2.32
N LYS A 389 -21.54 8.70 3.04
CA LYS A 389 -21.40 8.70 4.49
C LYS A 389 -22.73 8.49 5.21
N GLY A 390 -22.72 7.57 6.16
CA GLY A 390 -23.89 7.21 6.97
C GLY A 390 -24.78 6.14 6.35
N ASP A 391 -24.46 5.67 5.14
CA ASP A 391 -25.08 4.52 4.48
C ASP A 391 -24.04 3.40 4.33
N ALA A 392 -24.03 2.47 5.28
CA ALA A 392 -23.06 1.38 5.34
C ALA A 392 -22.98 0.55 4.05
N LYS A 393 -24.10 0.40 3.32
CA LYS A 393 -24.12 -0.34 2.07
C LYS A 393 -23.41 0.42 0.96
N LYS A 394 -23.64 1.74 0.87
CA LYS A 394 -22.97 2.59 -0.13
C LYS A 394 -21.49 2.82 0.18
N GLU A 395 -21.12 2.90 1.46
CA GLU A 395 -19.71 2.94 1.87
C GLU A 395 -18.98 1.65 1.49
N GLU A 396 -19.62 0.49 1.68
CA GLU A 396 -19.09 -0.79 1.22
C GLU A 396 -18.97 -0.83 -0.31
N GLU A 397 -20.00 -0.43 -1.05
CA GLU A 397 -19.98 -0.38 -2.53
C GLU A 397 -18.88 0.57 -3.06
N LEU A 398 -18.69 1.73 -2.42
CA LEU A 398 -17.58 2.63 -2.72
C LEU A 398 -16.24 1.90 -2.56
N LEU A 399 -16.02 1.25 -1.42
CA LEU A 399 -14.78 0.50 -1.18
C LEU A 399 -14.59 -0.64 -2.20
N GLU A 400 -15.64 -1.40 -2.53
CA GLU A 400 -15.56 -2.46 -3.54
C GLU A 400 -15.12 -1.92 -4.92
N ASN A 401 -15.69 -0.79 -5.34
CA ASN A 401 -15.31 -0.13 -6.60
C ASN A 401 -13.85 0.33 -6.57
N LEU A 402 -13.40 0.92 -5.46
CA LEU A 402 -12.01 1.34 -5.30
C LEU A 402 -11.04 0.15 -5.34
N MET A 403 -11.41 -0.99 -4.74
CA MET A 403 -10.60 -2.21 -4.76
C MET A 403 -10.46 -2.81 -6.17
N ILE A 404 -11.52 -2.74 -6.99
CA ILE A 404 -11.47 -3.16 -8.39
C ILE A 404 -10.55 -2.25 -9.19
N GLU A 405 -10.68 -0.93 -9.06
CA GLU A 405 -9.81 0.04 -9.75
C GLU A 405 -8.35 -0.09 -9.31
N TYR A 406 -8.10 -0.30 -8.01
CA TYR A 406 -6.77 -0.59 -7.50
C TYR A 406 -6.17 -1.84 -8.15
N GLN A 407 -6.93 -2.92 -8.30
CA GLN A 407 -6.46 -4.13 -8.98
C GLN A 407 -6.19 -3.90 -10.47
N LYS A 408 -6.99 -3.06 -11.15
CA LYS A 408 -6.75 -2.66 -12.55
C LYS A 408 -5.41 -1.94 -12.69
N ILE A 409 -5.13 -0.97 -11.81
CA ILE A 409 -3.86 -0.22 -11.79
C ILE A 409 -2.69 -1.15 -11.52
N VAL A 410 -2.83 -2.11 -10.60
CA VAL A 410 -1.80 -3.12 -10.34
C VAL A 410 -1.49 -3.89 -11.62
N TYR A 411 -2.49 -4.34 -12.37
CA TYR A 411 -2.25 -5.03 -13.66
C TYR A 411 -1.54 -4.14 -14.68
N ASP A 412 -1.88 -2.85 -14.78
CA ASP A 412 -1.18 -1.92 -15.68
C ASP A 412 0.30 -1.80 -15.29
N MET A 413 0.61 -1.80 -13.99
CA MET A 413 1.99 -1.85 -13.50
C MET A 413 2.67 -3.20 -13.80
N LEU A 414 1.94 -4.32 -13.79
CA LEU A 414 2.50 -5.62 -14.17
C LEU A 414 2.89 -5.67 -15.65
N GLU A 415 2.18 -4.95 -16.52
CA GLU A 415 2.58 -4.82 -17.93
C GLU A 415 3.97 -4.17 -18.04
N ASP A 416 4.18 -3.04 -17.35
CA ASP A 416 5.48 -2.36 -17.28
C ASP A 416 6.58 -3.30 -16.73
N ARG A 417 6.28 -4.10 -15.70
CA ARG A 417 7.24 -5.07 -15.15
C ARG A 417 7.61 -6.15 -16.17
N ILE A 418 6.62 -6.72 -16.86
CA ILE A 418 6.85 -7.77 -17.85
C ILE A 418 7.72 -7.22 -18.99
N GLU A 419 7.53 -5.98 -19.43
CA GLU A 419 8.40 -5.33 -20.43
C GLU A 419 9.87 -5.31 -19.99
N ALA A 420 10.13 -5.07 -18.70
CA ALA A 420 11.45 -4.93 -18.09
C ALA A 420 12.13 -6.25 -17.65
N ILE A 421 11.53 -7.42 -17.84
CA ILE A 421 12.19 -8.71 -17.54
C ILE A 421 13.27 -9.03 -18.59
N TYR A 422 14.44 -9.53 -18.18
CA TYR A 422 15.52 -9.86 -19.13
C TYR A 422 16.19 -11.22 -18.90
N THR A 423 15.76 -11.98 -17.90
CA THR A 423 16.37 -13.28 -17.58
C THR A 423 15.34 -14.41 -17.54
N ASN A 424 15.81 -15.65 -17.77
CA ASN A 424 14.97 -16.85 -17.70
C ASN A 424 14.37 -17.04 -16.30
N GLU A 425 15.15 -16.75 -15.24
CA GLU A 425 14.70 -16.89 -13.86
C GLU A 425 13.56 -15.92 -13.52
N GLU A 426 13.70 -14.66 -13.92
CA GLU A 426 12.65 -13.65 -13.73
C GLU A 426 11.36 -14.01 -14.47
N VAL A 427 11.46 -14.57 -15.69
CA VAL A 427 10.29 -15.04 -16.45
C VAL A 427 9.58 -16.16 -15.69
N ILE A 428 10.32 -17.15 -15.17
CA ILE A 428 9.74 -18.27 -14.42
C ILE A 428 9.06 -17.76 -13.15
N ASP A 429 9.74 -16.89 -12.40
CA ASP A 429 9.22 -16.28 -11.19
C ASP A 429 7.95 -15.46 -11.48
N GLU A 430 7.90 -14.76 -12.61
CA GLU A 430 6.70 -14.03 -13.06
C GLU A 430 5.54 -14.98 -13.37
N ILE A 431 5.78 -16.13 -14.00
CA ILE A 431 4.73 -17.13 -14.25
C ILE A 431 4.14 -17.65 -12.94
N TYR A 432 4.99 -17.93 -11.93
CA TYR A 432 4.51 -18.34 -10.61
C TYR A 432 3.72 -17.23 -9.90
N ARG A 433 4.15 -15.96 -10.01
CA ARG A 433 3.37 -14.82 -9.50
C ARG A 433 1.99 -14.75 -10.15
N GLN A 434 1.90 -14.87 -11.47
CA GLN A 434 0.62 -14.84 -12.18
C GLN A 434 -0.29 -16.00 -11.77
N ARG A 435 0.29 -17.19 -11.56
CA ARG A 435 -0.43 -18.34 -11.02
C ARG A 435 -0.98 -18.06 -9.62
N TYR A 436 -0.18 -17.46 -8.74
CA TYR A 436 -0.58 -17.12 -7.38
C TYR A 436 -1.68 -16.06 -7.33
N ILE A 437 -1.55 -14.96 -8.10
CA ILE A 437 -2.51 -13.83 -8.11
C ILE A 437 -3.86 -14.25 -8.67
N ARG A 438 -3.90 -15.14 -9.67
CA ARG A 438 -5.15 -15.60 -10.30
C ARG A 438 -6.20 -16.06 -9.29
N TYR A 439 -5.78 -16.63 -8.15
CA TYR A 439 -6.66 -17.16 -7.12
C TYR A 439 -6.81 -16.24 -5.89
N GLN A 440 -6.38 -14.98 -6.00
CA GLN A 440 -6.59 -14.00 -4.95
C GLN A 440 -8.00 -13.42 -5.02
N ASN A 441 -8.52 -13.11 -3.84
CA ASN A 441 -9.70 -12.28 -3.68
C ASN A 441 -9.42 -10.86 -4.19
N VAL A 442 -10.45 -10.22 -4.72
CA VAL A 442 -10.47 -8.77 -4.94
C VAL A 442 -11.61 -8.10 -4.16
N LEU A 443 -12.62 -8.89 -3.79
CA LEU A 443 -13.70 -8.53 -2.86
C LEU A 443 -13.88 -9.65 -1.82
N LYS A 444 -14.75 -9.45 -0.82
CA LYS A 444 -15.04 -10.42 0.26
C LYS A 444 -15.30 -11.84 -0.26
N ASP A 445 -16.13 -11.97 -1.28
CA ASP A 445 -16.55 -13.27 -1.82
C ASP A 445 -16.27 -13.46 -3.32
N LYS A 446 -15.46 -12.57 -3.91
CA LYS A 446 -15.08 -12.68 -5.33
C LYS A 446 -13.58 -12.74 -5.52
N TYR A 447 -13.16 -13.71 -6.31
CA TYR A 447 -11.81 -13.83 -6.86
C TYR A 447 -11.65 -12.92 -8.08
N ILE A 448 -10.40 -12.57 -8.40
CA ILE A 448 -10.08 -11.73 -9.55
C ILE A 448 -10.66 -12.30 -10.85
N TYR A 449 -10.50 -13.59 -11.10
CA TYR A 449 -10.97 -14.22 -12.34
C TYR A 449 -12.49 -14.20 -12.52
N GLN A 450 -13.26 -13.88 -11.47
CA GLN A 450 -14.73 -13.80 -11.52
C GLN A 450 -15.23 -12.41 -11.93
N ILE A 451 -14.35 -11.39 -11.97
CA ILE A 451 -14.71 -10.05 -12.44
C ILE A 451 -14.23 -9.91 -13.89
N SER A 452 -15.17 -9.73 -14.82
CA SER A 452 -14.90 -9.73 -16.27
C SER A 452 -13.74 -8.82 -16.69
N ASP A 453 -13.78 -7.54 -16.29
CA ASP A 453 -12.74 -6.56 -16.64
C ASP A 453 -11.35 -6.96 -16.11
N LEU A 454 -11.31 -7.49 -14.88
CA LEU A 454 -10.06 -7.93 -14.28
C LEU A 454 -9.55 -9.23 -14.90
N TYR A 455 -10.46 -10.13 -15.30
CA TYR A 455 -10.12 -11.33 -16.03
C TYR A 455 -9.46 -10.97 -17.37
N GLN A 456 -10.00 -10.02 -18.12
CA GLN A 456 -9.42 -9.57 -19.39
C GLN A 456 -8.01 -9.00 -19.21
N LYS A 457 -7.78 -8.17 -18.16
CA LYS A 457 -6.43 -7.66 -17.84
C LYS A 457 -5.48 -8.77 -17.41
N MET A 458 -5.91 -9.66 -16.52
CA MET A 458 -5.14 -10.83 -16.10
C MET A 458 -4.75 -11.71 -17.31
N ASP A 459 -5.67 -11.88 -18.26
CA ASP A 459 -5.46 -12.70 -19.44
C ASP A 459 -4.47 -12.06 -20.41
N LYS A 460 -4.58 -10.74 -20.63
CA LYS A 460 -3.59 -9.97 -21.38
C LYS A 460 -2.19 -10.10 -20.77
N ILE A 461 -2.07 -9.98 -19.45
CA ILE A 461 -0.82 -10.18 -18.72
C ILE A 461 -0.26 -11.59 -18.94
N LEU A 462 -1.13 -12.61 -18.89
CA LEU A 462 -0.74 -13.99 -19.16
C LEU A 462 -0.22 -14.17 -20.60
N HIS A 463 -0.88 -13.58 -21.59
CA HIS A 463 -0.40 -13.59 -22.98
C HIS A 463 1.00 -12.97 -23.10
N LEU A 464 1.22 -11.81 -22.48
CA LEU A 464 2.52 -11.12 -22.50
C LEU A 464 3.64 -11.98 -21.89
N ILE A 465 3.40 -12.59 -20.72
CA ILE A 465 4.43 -13.41 -20.08
C ILE A 465 4.67 -14.73 -20.81
N VAL A 466 3.65 -15.35 -21.42
CA VAL A 466 3.83 -16.55 -22.24
C VAL A 466 4.67 -16.24 -23.48
N ALA A 467 4.37 -15.14 -24.19
CA ALA A 467 5.16 -14.71 -25.33
C ALA A 467 6.63 -14.48 -24.94
N LYS A 468 6.85 -13.84 -23.79
CA LYS A 468 8.19 -13.63 -23.26
C LYS A 468 8.88 -14.96 -22.90
N ALA A 469 8.17 -15.88 -22.26
CA ALA A 469 8.70 -17.19 -21.92
C ALA A 469 9.07 -18.07 -23.13
N MET A 470 8.33 -17.94 -24.24
CA MET A 470 8.72 -18.57 -25.51
C MET A 470 10.00 -17.96 -26.07
N LYS A 471 10.16 -16.63 -26.01
CA LYS A 471 11.36 -15.93 -26.47
C LYS A 471 12.62 -16.31 -25.66
N PHE A 472 12.46 -16.55 -24.37
CA PHE A 472 13.54 -16.92 -23.44
C PHE A 472 13.80 -18.43 -23.35
N ASP A 473 13.13 -19.24 -24.19
CA ASP A 473 13.27 -20.71 -24.17
C ASP A 473 12.98 -21.33 -22.80
N VAL A 474 12.03 -20.75 -22.05
CA VAL A 474 11.58 -21.23 -20.73
C VAL A 474 10.49 -22.30 -20.88
N LEU A 475 9.72 -22.20 -21.96
CA LEU A 475 8.62 -23.10 -22.28
C LEU A 475 8.95 -23.95 -23.51
N GLU A 476 8.38 -25.14 -23.56
CA GLU A 476 8.38 -25.96 -24.76
C GLU A 476 7.42 -25.38 -25.80
N ARG A 477 7.90 -25.28 -27.04
CA ARG A 477 7.06 -24.82 -28.16
C ARG A 477 6.14 -25.96 -28.56
N VAL A 478 4.85 -25.80 -28.31
CA VAL A 478 3.83 -26.82 -28.58
C VAL A 478 3.31 -26.72 -30.02
N SER A 479 3.27 -25.51 -30.58
CA SER A 479 2.85 -25.22 -31.95
C SER A 479 3.66 -24.04 -32.52
N GLU A 480 3.68 -23.89 -33.84
CA GLU A 480 4.17 -22.66 -34.48
C GLU A 480 3.19 -21.48 -34.29
N GLU A 481 1.93 -21.76 -33.95
CA GLU A 481 0.93 -20.75 -33.64
C GLU A 481 1.04 -20.23 -32.20
N GLU A 482 1.15 -18.91 -32.04
CA GLU A 482 1.27 -18.27 -30.72
C GLU A 482 0.06 -18.55 -29.81
N ASN A 483 -1.15 -18.49 -30.36
CA ASN A 483 -2.38 -18.75 -29.60
C ASN A 483 -2.46 -20.18 -29.07
N THR A 484 -2.01 -21.15 -29.86
CA THR A 484 -1.98 -22.56 -29.46
C THR A 484 -0.99 -22.80 -28.32
N ASN A 485 0.15 -22.11 -28.33
CA ASN A 485 1.12 -22.12 -27.22
C ASN A 485 0.53 -21.53 -25.93
N TYR A 486 -0.15 -20.39 -26.02
CA TYR A 486 -0.87 -19.81 -24.89
C TYR A 486 -1.96 -20.78 -24.36
N ALA A 487 -2.74 -21.39 -25.24
CA ALA A 487 -3.79 -22.33 -24.89
C ALA A 487 -3.26 -23.60 -24.21
N ALA A 488 -2.00 -23.98 -24.46
CA ALA A 488 -1.31 -25.04 -23.73
C ALA A 488 -0.92 -24.64 -22.30
N VAL A 489 -0.49 -23.39 -22.10
CA VAL A 489 0.04 -22.89 -20.81
C VAL A 489 -1.06 -22.44 -19.86
N SER A 490 -2.05 -21.68 -20.35
CA SER A 490 -3.09 -21.08 -19.52
C SER A 490 -3.82 -22.09 -18.63
N PRO A 491 -4.16 -23.30 -19.10
CA PRO A 491 -4.78 -24.31 -18.26
C PRO A 491 -3.80 -25.07 -17.36
N ALA A 492 -2.53 -25.19 -17.73
CA ALA A 492 -1.50 -25.77 -16.88
C ALA A 492 -1.32 -24.94 -15.59
N LEU A 493 -1.39 -23.61 -15.70
CA LEU A 493 -1.38 -22.71 -14.54
C LEU A 493 -2.62 -22.86 -13.64
N LYS A 494 -3.73 -23.43 -14.17
CA LYS A 494 -4.96 -23.68 -13.41
C LYS A 494 -4.94 -24.98 -12.60
N THR A 495 -3.88 -25.77 -12.72
CA THR A 495 -3.74 -27.05 -12.00
C THR A 495 -3.24 -26.84 -10.58
N GLU A 496 -3.41 -27.86 -9.74
CA GLU A 496 -2.92 -27.86 -8.35
C GLU A 496 -1.46 -28.34 -8.22
N VAL A 497 -0.82 -28.70 -9.35
CA VAL A 497 0.56 -29.22 -9.38
C VAL A 497 1.54 -28.26 -8.74
N LEU A 498 2.28 -28.66 -7.72
CA LEU A 498 3.18 -27.75 -6.99
C LEU A 498 4.31 -27.21 -7.87
N SER A 499 4.90 -28.07 -8.71
CA SER A 499 6.00 -27.76 -9.62
C SER A 499 5.53 -27.67 -11.07
N LEU A 500 5.57 -26.48 -11.66
CA LEU A 500 5.27 -26.32 -13.09
C LEU A 500 6.26 -27.11 -13.99
N GLU A 501 7.48 -27.36 -13.51
CA GLU A 501 8.52 -28.16 -14.16
C GLU A 501 8.22 -29.67 -14.22
N GLU A 502 7.24 -30.13 -13.44
CA GLU A 502 6.73 -31.50 -13.45
C GLU A 502 5.53 -31.68 -14.37
N VAL A 503 4.89 -30.56 -14.76
CA VAL A 503 3.75 -30.56 -15.67
C VAL A 503 4.20 -31.05 -17.04
N LYS A 504 3.53 -32.11 -17.51
CA LYS A 504 3.69 -32.61 -18.87
C LYS A 504 2.42 -32.37 -19.67
N VAL A 505 2.59 -32.09 -20.96
CA VAL A 505 1.51 -31.96 -21.93
C VAL A 505 1.63 -33.03 -23.01
N ALA A 506 0.50 -33.47 -23.55
CA ALA A 506 0.43 -34.25 -24.77
C ALA A 506 -0.72 -33.74 -25.63
N ILE A 507 -0.52 -33.71 -26.95
CA ILE A 507 -1.57 -33.36 -27.92
C ILE A 507 -2.01 -34.60 -28.68
N TYR A 508 -3.32 -34.78 -28.79
CA TYR A 508 -3.96 -35.82 -29.59
C TYR A 508 -4.71 -35.16 -30.73
N THR A 509 -4.32 -35.45 -31.96
CA THR A 509 -4.98 -34.94 -33.17
C THR A 509 -5.85 -36.05 -33.76
N GLY A 510 -7.13 -35.73 -33.97
CA GLY A 510 -8.12 -36.62 -34.58
C GLY A 510 -9.17 -35.79 -35.32
N LYS A 511 -10.46 -36.08 -35.13
CA LYS A 511 -11.54 -35.18 -35.57
C LYS A 511 -11.55 -33.86 -34.78
N ILE A 512 -11.09 -33.93 -33.54
CA ILE A 512 -10.85 -32.80 -32.63
C ILE A 512 -9.39 -32.86 -32.18
N THR A 513 -8.86 -31.72 -31.76
CA THR A 513 -7.52 -31.62 -31.18
C THR A 513 -7.64 -31.49 -29.67
N LEU A 514 -7.08 -32.44 -28.93
CA LEU A 514 -7.14 -32.48 -27.46
C LEU A 514 -5.76 -32.18 -26.87
N LEU A 515 -5.74 -31.29 -25.89
CA LEU A 515 -4.63 -31.06 -24.97
C LEU A 515 -4.88 -31.84 -23.67
N CYS A 516 -3.97 -32.75 -23.35
CA CYS A 516 -3.95 -33.46 -22.09
C CYS A 516 -2.81 -32.97 -21.20
N ILE A 517 -3.12 -32.59 -19.97
CA ILE A 517 -2.18 -32.09 -18.97
C ILE A 517 -2.00 -33.15 -17.88
N TYR A 518 -0.75 -33.47 -17.58
CA TYR A 518 -0.36 -34.51 -16.63
C TYR A 518 0.55 -33.95 -15.53
N ASP A 519 0.42 -34.54 -14.35
CA ASP A 519 1.42 -34.47 -13.28
C ASP A 519 2.12 -35.82 -13.17
N GLY A 520 3.42 -35.83 -13.48
CA GLY A 520 4.18 -37.05 -13.64
C GLY A 520 3.60 -37.96 -14.72
N ASN A 521 2.77 -38.92 -14.32
CA ASN A 521 2.06 -39.85 -15.21
C ASN A 521 0.53 -39.75 -15.11
N VAL A 522 0.00 -39.04 -14.10
CA VAL A 522 -1.43 -38.92 -13.81
C VAL A 522 -2.04 -37.83 -14.69
N LEU A 523 -3.13 -38.15 -15.40
CA LEU A 523 -3.88 -37.16 -16.17
C LEU A 523 -4.66 -36.27 -15.20
N ILE A 524 -4.43 -34.96 -15.25
CA ILE A 524 -5.12 -33.98 -14.42
C ILE A 524 -6.27 -33.33 -15.19
N LYS A 525 -6.04 -33.00 -16.47
CA LYS A 525 -6.98 -32.21 -17.23
C LYS A 525 -6.92 -32.54 -18.72
N GLU A 526 -8.08 -32.55 -19.34
CA GLU A 526 -8.26 -32.66 -20.79
C GLU A 526 -9.05 -31.45 -21.29
N ILE A 527 -8.61 -30.88 -22.41
CA ILE A 527 -9.15 -29.65 -22.97
C ILE A 527 -9.16 -29.77 -24.48
N GLU A 528 -10.28 -29.42 -25.10
CA GLU A 528 -10.35 -29.25 -26.55
C GLU A 528 -9.67 -27.95 -26.96
N LEU A 529 -8.75 -28.05 -27.92
CA LEU A 529 -8.14 -26.91 -28.57
C LEU A 529 -8.91 -26.59 -29.85
N PHE A 530 -9.54 -25.42 -29.87
CA PHE A 530 -10.27 -24.91 -31.02
C PHE A 530 -9.33 -24.22 -32.01
N ASP A 531 -9.66 -24.28 -33.30
CA ASP A 531 -8.98 -23.57 -34.39
C ASP A 531 -7.47 -23.82 -34.50
N VAL A 532 -7.02 -25.02 -34.13
CA VAL A 532 -5.60 -25.42 -34.25
C VAL A 532 -5.38 -26.21 -35.53
N ASP A 533 -4.43 -25.78 -36.37
CA ASP A 533 -3.97 -26.61 -37.50
C ASP A 533 -3.07 -27.75 -36.98
N PRO A 534 -3.48 -29.03 -37.12
CA PRO A 534 -2.66 -30.17 -36.70
C PRO A 534 -1.27 -30.21 -37.33
N LYS A 535 -1.06 -29.57 -38.49
CA LYS A 535 0.24 -29.51 -39.18
C LYS A 535 1.23 -28.55 -38.52
N LEU A 536 0.73 -27.58 -37.75
CA LEU A 536 1.57 -26.59 -37.07
C LEU A 536 1.99 -27.03 -35.66
N ILE A 537 1.54 -28.19 -35.20
CA ILE A 537 1.97 -28.78 -33.93
C ILE A 537 3.46 -29.16 -34.01
N SER A 538 4.28 -28.53 -33.16
CA SER A 538 5.73 -28.70 -33.14
C SER A 538 6.18 -29.91 -32.31
N ILE A 539 5.29 -30.45 -31.46
CA ILE A 539 5.59 -31.60 -30.60
C ILE A 539 5.11 -32.93 -31.18
N PRO A 540 5.81 -34.06 -30.91
CA PRO A 540 5.31 -35.38 -31.27
C PRO A 540 3.93 -35.66 -30.65
N THR A 541 2.95 -35.97 -31.49
CA THR A 541 1.59 -36.32 -31.06
C THR A 541 1.59 -37.53 -30.14
N LYS A 542 0.69 -37.52 -29.15
CA LYS A 542 0.52 -38.56 -28.10
C LYS A 542 1.72 -38.74 -27.16
N LYS A 543 2.82 -38.00 -27.35
CA LYS A 543 3.98 -38.05 -26.44
C LYS A 543 3.79 -37.06 -25.30
N LYS A 544 4.07 -37.50 -24.07
CA LYS A 544 4.12 -36.63 -22.89
C LYS A 544 5.43 -35.87 -22.89
N ILE A 545 5.38 -34.53 -22.86
CA ILE A 545 6.54 -33.66 -22.89
C ILE A 545 6.43 -32.64 -21.77
N LYS A 546 7.56 -32.31 -21.12
CA LYS A 546 7.57 -31.26 -20.11
C LYS A 546 7.23 -29.92 -20.75
N LEU A 547 6.25 -29.21 -20.20
CA LEU A 547 5.86 -27.91 -20.72
C LEU A 547 6.86 -26.82 -20.32
N PHE A 548 7.42 -26.92 -19.12
CA PHE A 548 8.42 -26.01 -18.58
C PHE A 548 9.80 -26.66 -18.63
N LYS A 549 10.78 -25.96 -19.22
CA LYS A 549 12.16 -26.45 -19.38
C LYS A 549 12.98 -26.39 -18.08
N GLY A 550 12.48 -25.69 -17.06
CA GLY A 550 13.13 -25.53 -15.74
C GLY A 550 14.14 -24.38 -15.70
N LYS A 551 14.59 -24.01 -14.49
CA LYS A 551 15.72 -23.08 -14.31
C LYS A 551 16.99 -23.79 -14.79
N LYS A 552 17.60 -23.29 -15.88
CA LYS A 552 18.89 -23.77 -16.38
C LYS A 552 20.02 -23.33 -15.45
#